data_AF-A0A831Y107-F1
#
_entry.id   AF-A0A831Y107-F1
#
_cell.length_a   1.000
_cell.length_b   1.000
_cell.length_c   1.000
_cell.angle_alpha   90.00
_cell.angle_beta   90.00
_cell.angle_gamma   90.00
#
_symmetry.space_group_name_H-M   'P 1'
#
loop_
_entity.id
_entity.type
_entity.pdbx_description
1 polymer ?
#
loop_
_entity_poly.entity_id
_entity_poly.type
_entity_poly.pdbx_seq_one_letter_code
_entity_poly.pdbx_strand_id
1 'polypeptide(L)'
;MSWPATSEELVKIRQNARLPKAAFRLFLTLGVMVFLLLSPFSVLSETIQETEASTAGPVERSDEIGNQVSPVTGFVFEEPPADTNANLPAAVPPEPVDGLDPPREELPRIAIIIDDMGHHQQVGEELLDLDMNLTFSFLPHAPFTSGQAERARQLGRDILLHMPMEPRDPRWDPGPGALYLDATVESIVLAVEDNLA
;
A
#
# COMPACT_ATOMS: atom_id res chain seq x y z
N MET A 1 -57.17 -36.21 -18.38
CA MET A 1 -55.83 -35.85 -17.87
C MET A 1 -54.94 -35.62 -19.08
N SER A 2 -54.85 -34.37 -19.53
CA SER A 2 -54.04 -33.94 -20.68
C SER A 2 -52.95 -33.01 -20.17
N TRP A 3 -51.71 -33.50 -20.20
CA TRP A 3 -50.50 -32.81 -19.74
C TRP A 3 -50.06 -31.73 -20.76
N PRO A 4 -49.44 -30.61 -20.33
CA PRO A 4 -49.31 -29.42 -21.16
C PRO A 4 -48.10 -29.43 -22.11
N ALA A 5 -48.15 -28.47 -23.03
CA ALA A 5 -47.27 -28.17 -24.16
C ALA A 5 -45.77 -28.48 -23.97
N THR A 6 -45.19 -28.99 -25.06
CA THR A 6 -43.77 -29.29 -25.20
C THR A 6 -42.91 -28.02 -25.22
N SER A 7 -41.65 -28.17 -24.83
CA SER A 7 -40.64 -27.11 -24.64
C SER A 7 -40.39 -26.21 -25.85
N GLU A 8 -40.86 -26.57 -27.05
CA GLU A 8 -40.73 -25.74 -28.25
C GLU A 8 -41.70 -24.54 -28.28
N GLU A 9 -42.87 -24.63 -27.64
CA GLU A 9 -43.79 -23.47 -27.54
C GLU A 9 -43.28 -22.41 -26.56
N LEU A 10 -42.59 -22.82 -25.50
CA LEU A 10 -42.04 -21.90 -24.49
C LEU A 10 -40.81 -21.12 -25.00
N VAL A 11 -40.07 -21.66 -25.97
CA VAL A 11 -38.93 -20.96 -26.60
C VAL A 11 -39.41 -19.85 -27.55
N LYS A 12 -40.55 -20.03 -28.24
CA LYS A 12 -41.11 -19.00 -29.11
C LYS A 12 -41.66 -17.79 -28.33
N ILE A 13 -42.18 -17.98 -27.13
CA ILE A 13 -42.75 -16.89 -26.32
C ILE A 13 -41.66 -15.95 -25.76
N ARG A 14 -40.43 -16.44 -25.57
CA ARG A 14 -39.32 -15.62 -25.03
C ARG A 14 -38.59 -14.76 -26.08
N GLN A 15 -38.81 -15.00 -27.38
CA GLN A 15 -38.06 -14.30 -28.44
C GLN A 15 -38.72 -12.99 -28.94
N ASN A 16 -39.95 -12.68 -28.54
CA ASN A 16 -40.68 -11.49 -29.03
C ASN A 16 -40.90 -10.35 -28.03
N ALA A 17 -40.34 -10.42 -26.82
CA ALA A 17 -40.33 -9.27 -25.90
C ALA A 17 -39.12 -8.34 -26.19
N ARG A 18 -38.97 -7.89 -27.44
CA ARG A 18 -38.04 -6.81 -27.76
C ARG A 18 -38.78 -5.49 -27.61
N LEU A 19 -38.61 -4.85 -26.45
CA LEU A 19 -39.03 -3.46 -26.26
C LEU A 19 -38.51 -2.62 -27.44
N PRO A 20 -39.36 -1.82 -28.11
CA PRO A 20 -38.92 -1.04 -29.26
C PRO A 20 -37.78 -0.13 -28.81
N LYS A 21 -36.70 -0.04 -29.58
CA LYS A 21 -35.51 0.77 -29.26
C LYS A 21 -35.86 2.24 -28.91
N ALA A 22 -37.00 2.73 -29.41
CA ALA A 22 -37.57 4.02 -29.08
C ALA A 22 -38.05 4.13 -27.62
N ALA A 23 -38.67 3.08 -27.07
CA ALA A 23 -39.08 3.05 -25.66
C ALA A 23 -37.86 3.04 -24.73
N PHE A 24 -36.81 2.28 -25.05
CA PHE A 24 -35.57 2.29 -24.27
C PHE A 24 -34.87 3.66 -24.29
N ARG A 25 -34.84 4.34 -25.45
CA ARG A 25 -34.33 5.73 -25.57
C ARG A 25 -35.16 6.74 -24.77
N LEU A 26 -36.48 6.56 -24.70
CA LEU A 26 -37.37 7.41 -23.91
C LEU A 26 -37.19 7.22 -22.40
N PHE A 27 -37.06 5.98 -21.93
CA PHE A 27 -36.78 5.70 -20.52
C PHE A 27 -35.39 6.18 -20.08
N LEU A 28 -34.38 6.04 -20.94
CA LEU A 28 -33.02 6.51 -20.65
C LEU A 28 -32.95 8.04 -20.56
N THR A 29 -33.63 8.75 -21.47
CA THR A 29 -33.66 10.23 -21.47
C THR A 29 -34.46 10.78 -20.29
N LEU A 30 -35.61 10.18 -19.95
CA LEU A 30 -36.39 10.57 -18.77
C LEU A 30 -35.61 10.33 -17.46
N GLY A 31 -34.89 9.21 -17.36
CA GLY A 31 -34.06 8.88 -16.19
C GLY A 31 -32.94 9.88 -15.95
N VAL A 32 -32.21 10.28 -17.00
CA VAL A 32 -31.16 11.32 -16.92
C VAL A 32 -31.76 12.69 -16.56
N MET A 33 -32.92 13.04 -17.11
CA MET A 33 -33.58 14.31 -16.79
C MET A 33 -34.03 14.39 -15.33
N VAL A 34 -34.57 13.31 -14.77
CA VAL A 34 -34.96 13.22 -13.36
C VAL A 34 -33.73 13.25 -12.44
N PHE A 35 -32.63 12.59 -12.83
CA PHE A 35 -31.36 12.64 -12.09
C PHE A 35 -30.76 14.05 -12.07
N LEU A 36 -30.85 14.80 -13.17
CA LEU A 36 -30.42 16.20 -13.23
C LEU A 36 -31.34 17.14 -12.43
N LEU A 37 -32.66 16.88 -12.40
CA LEU A 37 -33.62 17.71 -11.67
C LEU A 37 -33.64 17.46 -10.15
N LEU A 38 -33.13 16.32 -9.67
CA LEU A 38 -33.13 15.94 -8.24
C LEU A 38 -31.75 15.95 -7.58
N SER A 39 -30.70 16.38 -8.27
CA SER A 39 -29.37 16.52 -7.65
C SER A 39 -29.25 17.90 -6.97
N PRO A 40 -28.88 17.98 -5.67
CA PRO A 40 -28.55 19.26 -5.05
C PRO A 40 -27.15 19.67 -5.50
N PHE A 41 -27.09 20.40 -6.61
CA PHE A 41 -25.91 21.16 -7.00
C PHE A 41 -25.75 22.33 -6.02
N SER A 42 -25.07 22.10 -4.90
CA SER A 42 -24.70 23.15 -3.95
C SER A 42 -23.18 23.23 -3.89
N VAL A 43 -22.63 24.08 -4.75
CA VAL A 43 -21.27 24.60 -4.60
C VAL A 43 -21.28 26.11 -4.85
N LEU A 44 -20.70 26.81 -3.86
CA LEU A 44 -20.18 28.20 -3.83
C LEU A 44 -21.18 29.36 -3.73
N SER A 45 -21.22 30.04 -2.57
CA SER A 45 -20.33 31.19 -2.29
C SER A 45 -20.60 31.78 -0.90
N GLU A 46 -19.57 32.41 -0.33
CA GLU A 46 -19.56 33.39 0.79
C GLU A 46 -19.95 32.93 2.20
N THR A 47 -18.97 32.93 3.11
CA THR A 47 -18.85 33.99 4.13
C THR A 47 -17.49 33.85 4.83
N ILE A 48 -16.62 34.83 4.57
CA ILE A 48 -15.47 35.14 5.42
C ILE A 48 -16.03 35.83 6.65
N GLN A 49 -15.79 35.29 7.85
CA GLN A 49 -16.10 35.96 9.10
C GLN A 49 -14.79 36.43 9.73
N GLU A 50 -14.47 37.71 9.52
CA GLU A 50 -13.60 38.47 10.41
C GLU A 50 -14.20 38.45 11.81
N THR A 51 -13.39 38.19 12.84
CA THR A 51 -13.72 38.63 14.19
C THR A 51 -12.46 39.22 14.81
N GLU A 52 -12.53 40.53 15.00
CA GLU A 52 -11.49 41.38 15.56
C GLU A 52 -11.18 41.05 17.03
N ALA A 53 -9.94 41.33 17.39
CA ALA A 53 -9.44 41.35 18.75
C ALA A 53 -9.98 42.54 19.56
N SER A 54 -10.21 42.35 20.87
CA SER A 54 -10.26 43.46 21.84
C SER A 54 -9.93 43.02 23.28
N THR A 55 -8.67 43.28 23.65
CA THR A 55 -8.14 43.91 24.89
C THR A 55 -8.63 43.55 26.32
N ALA A 56 -7.72 42.85 27.04
CA ALA A 56 -6.98 43.25 28.27
C ALA A 56 -7.61 43.25 29.69
N GLY A 57 -6.99 42.47 30.60
CA GLY A 57 -6.96 42.66 32.06
C GLY A 57 -6.38 41.44 32.82
N PRO A 58 -5.46 41.57 33.80
CA PRO A 58 -4.42 40.58 34.08
C PRO A 58 -4.72 39.65 35.28
N VAL A 59 -4.25 38.39 35.21
CA VAL A 59 -3.96 37.58 36.41
C VAL A 59 -2.61 36.92 36.21
N GLU A 60 -1.60 37.49 36.86
CA GLU A 60 -0.34 36.81 37.12
C GLU A 60 -0.56 35.61 38.02
N ARG A 61 -0.07 34.44 37.60
CA ARG A 61 0.66 33.55 38.49
C ARG A 61 1.63 32.73 37.64
N SER A 62 2.87 33.17 37.65
CA SER A 62 4.07 32.40 37.36
C SER A 62 4.06 31.09 38.14
N ASP A 63 4.35 29.98 37.47
CA ASP A 63 5.47 29.10 37.82
C ASP A 63 5.82 28.20 36.62
N GLU A 64 7.12 28.11 36.38
CA GLU A 64 7.81 27.66 35.18
C GLU A 64 7.78 26.13 35.02
N ILE A 65 7.54 25.61 33.81
CA ILE A 65 8.41 24.60 33.17
C ILE A 65 8.37 24.86 31.66
N GLY A 66 9.45 25.45 31.14
CA GLY A 66 9.66 25.59 29.71
C GLY A 66 10.07 24.26 29.08
N ASN A 67 9.53 23.96 27.91
CA ASN A 67 10.38 23.69 26.76
C ASN A 67 9.58 23.91 25.47
N GLN A 68 10.06 24.83 24.65
CA GLN A 68 9.52 25.11 23.32
C GLN A 68 9.89 23.94 22.40
N VAL A 69 8.91 23.14 21.96
CA VAL A 69 9.12 22.14 20.91
C VAL A 69 8.96 22.85 19.57
N SER A 70 10.09 23.27 18.98
CA SER A 70 10.19 23.61 17.56
C SER A 70 9.74 22.41 16.70
N PRO A 71 9.19 22.62 15.49
CA PRO A 71 8.76 21.51 14.65
C PRO A 71 9.97 20.68 14.22
N VAL A 72 10.02 19.42 14.66
CA VAL A 72 11.02 18.44 14.20
C VAL A 72 10.63 17.99 12.80
N THR A 73 11.10 18.71 11.78
CA THR A 73 11.36 18.12 10.47
C THR A 73 12.64 17.30 10.57
N GLY A 74 12.49 16.00 10.79
CA GLY A 74 13.60 15.05 10.81
C GLY A 74 13.13 13.66 11.17
N PHE A 75 13.46 12.69 10.33
CA PHE A 75 13.28 11.27 10.60
C PHE A 75 13.96 10.91 11.94
N VAL A 76 13.21 10.28 12.84
CA VAL A 76 13.74 9.77 14.11
C VAL A 76 14.28 8.36 13.85
N PHE A 77 15.60 8.22 13.86
CA PHE A 77 16.28 6.93 13.90
C PHE A 77 16.54 6.58 15.37
N GLU A 78 16.01 5.46 15.87
CA GLU A 78 16.34 4.95 17.20
C GLU A 78 17.52 3.98 17.04
N GLU A 79 18.71 4.41 17.46
CA GLU A 79 19.91 3.59 17.47
C GLU A 79 19.86 2.61 18.66
N PRO A 80 20.04 1.30 18.45
CA PRO A 80 20.06 0.35 19.56
C PRO A 80 21.25 0.64 20.48
N PRO A 81 21.10 0.51 21.81
CA PRO A 81 22.14 0.90 22.74
C PRO A 81 23.38 0.04 22.54
N ALA A 82 24.55 0.69 22.46
CA ALA A 82 25.83 0.01 22.44
C ALA A 82 26.07 -0.67 23.80
N ASP A 83 26.06 -2.00 23.80
CA ASP A 83 26.41 -2.82 24.95
C ASP A 83 27.85 -2.49 25.39
N THR A 84 27.96 -1.65 26.42
CA THR A 84 29.23 -1.13 26.92
C THR A 84 29.84 -2.13 27.89
N ASN A 85 30.46 -3.18 27.35
CA ASN A 85 31.29 -4.11 28.12
C ASN A 85 32.73 -4.01 27.63
N ALA A 86 33.43 -2.96 28.10
CA ALA A 86 34.82 -2.69 27.79
C ALA A 86 35.76 -3.68 28.51
N ASN A 87 36.16 -4.75 27.83
CA ASN A 87 37.49 -5.36 27.99
C ASN A 87 37.84 -6.32 26.83
N LEU A 88 38.08 -5.76 25.64
CA LEU A 88 38.75 -6.48 24.56
C LEU A 88 40.27 -6.21 24.70
N PRO A 89 41.15 -7.24 24.65
CA PRO A 89 42.58 -7.03 24.70
C PRO A 89 43.00 -6.13 23.54
N ALA A 90 43.85 -5.13 23.82
CA ALA A 90 44.36 -4.21 22.81
C ALA A 90 44.96 -5.02 21.65
N ALA A 91 44.36 -4.87 20.46
CA ALA A 91 44.83 -5.55 19.26
C ALA A 91 46.30 -5.17 19.03
N VAL A 92 47.16 -6.19 18.92
CA VAL A 92 48.53 -5.99 18.46
C VAL A 92 48.45 -5.39 17.05
N PRO A 93 49.11 -4.24 16.79
CA PRO A 93 49.08 -3.65 15.44
C PRO A 93 49.60 -4.66 14.42
N PRO A 94 48.88 -4.92 13.32
CA PRO A 94 49.38 -5.81 12.27
C PRO A 94 50.65 -5.19 11.68
N GLU A 95 51.69 -6.01 11.50
CA GLU A 95 52.90 -5.57 10.81
C GLU A 95 52.56 -5.13 9.37
N PRO A 96 53.21 -4.09 8.82
CA PRO A 96 52.93 -3.62 7.47
C PRO A 96 53.25 -4.71 6.44
N VAL A 97 52.22 -5.28 5.85
CA VAL A 97 52.35 -6.13 4.67
C VAL A 97 52.57 -5.21 3.47
N ASP A 98 53.81 -5.14 3.00
CA ASP A 98 54.19 -4.39 1.79
C ASP A 98 53.46 -4.98 0.57
N GLY A 99 52.62 -4.17 -0.08
CA GLY A 99 51.94 -4.52 -1.34
C GLY A 99 50.41 -4.60 -1.29
N LEU A 100 49.76 -4.17 -0.21
CA LEU A 100 48.31 -3.93 -0.26
C LEU A 100 48.07 -2.60 -0.97
N ASP A 101 47.27 -2.62 -2.04
CA ASP A 101 46.62 -1.42 -2.57
C ASP A 101 46.12 -0.57 -1.40
N PRO A 102 46.24 0.78 -1.45
CA PRO A 102 45.75 1.62 -0.37
C PRO A 102 44.32 1.21 -0.04
N PRO A 103 43.93 1.12 1.25
CA PRO A 103 42.57 0.76 1.62
C PRO A 103 41.64 1.66 0.83
N ARG A 104 40.95 1.10 -0.16
CA ARG A 104 39.83 1.80 -0.77
C ARG A 104 38.87 1.95 0.40
N GLU A 105 38.67 3.18 0.87
CA GLU A 105 37.60 3.43 1.82
C GLU A 105 36.32 2.91 1.16
N GLU A 106 35.85 1.76 1.62
CA GLU A 106 34.70 1.10 1.03
C GLU A 106 33.53 2.05 1.19
N LEU A 107 33.04 2.57 0.06
CA LEU A 107 31.90 3.47 0.06
C LEU A 107 30.71 2.75 0.75
N PRO A 108 29.88 3.48 1.52
CA PRO A 108 28.67 2.92 2.10
C PRO A 108 27.82 2.22 1.04
N ARG A 109 27.31 1.03 1.38
CA ARG A 109 26.43 0.24 0.51
C ARG A 109 24.97 0.57 0.82
N ILE A 110 24.15 0.68 -0.22
CA ILE A 110 22.70 0.94 -0.13
C ILE A 110 21.97 -0.16 -0.88
N ALA A 111 20.85 -0.63 -0.33
CA ALA A 111 19.88 -1.48 -1.00
C ALA A 111 18.52 -0.76 -1.05
N ILE A 112 17.82 -0.86 -2.17
CA ILE A 112 16.51 -0.25 -2.37
C ILE A 112 15.52 -1.37 -2.69
N ILE A 113 14.49 -1.50 -1.87
CA ILE A 113 13.42 -2.49 -2.03
C ILE A 113 12.15 -1.74 -2.43
N ILE A 114 11.48 -2.24 -3.46
CA ILE A 114 10.16 -1.76 -3.87
C ILE A 114 9.11 -2.76 -3.40
N ASP A 115 8.34 -2.36 -2.40
CA ASP A 115 7.22 -3.14 -1.84
C ASP A 115 5.94 -2.99 -2.66
N ASP A 116 4.91 -3.77 -2.30
CA ASP A 116 3.57 -3.78 -2.90
C ASP A 116 3.52 -4.07 -4.41
N MET A 117 4.51 -4.81 -4.92
CA MET A 117 4.50 -5.25 -6.31
C MET A 117 3.38 -6.29 -6.55
N GLY A 118 2.84 -6.28 -7.77
CA GLY A 118 1.82 -7.25 -8.23
C GLY A 118 0.39 -6.74 -8.28
N HIS A 119 0.05 -5.59 -7.69
CA HIS A 119 -1.31 -5.03 -7.77
C HIS A 119 -1.59 -4.22 -9.04
N HIS A 120 -0.60 -3.49 -9.53
CA HIS A 120 -0.74 -2.60 -10.68
C HIS A 120 0.14 -3.09 -11.83
N GLN A 121 -0.50 -3.51 -12.93
CA GLN A 121 0.22 -4.00 -14.09
C GLN A 121 1.18 -2.93 -14.64
N GLN A 122 0.63 -1.79 -15.08
CA GLN A 122 1.42 -0.75 -15.75
C GLN A 122 2.56 -0.22 -14.87
N VAL A 123 2.25 0.17 -13.63
CA VAL A 123 3.26 0.71 -12.70
C VAL A 123 4.35 -0.34 -12.42
N GLY A 124 3.98 -1.60 -12.21
CA GLY A 124 4.95 -2.67 -12.00
C GLY A 124 5.86 -2.90 -13.20
N GLU A 125 5.33 -2.87 -14.43
CA GLU A 125 6.17 -2.98 -15.63
C GLU A 125 7.12 -1.78 -15.78
N GLU A 126 6.63 -0.55 -15.55
CA GLU A 126 7.45 0.66 -15.60
C GLU A 126 8.59 0.63 -14.58
N LEU A 127 8.35 0.11 -13.37
CA LEU A 127 9.36 -0.08 -12.33
C LEU A 127 10.42 -1.13 -12.73
N LEU A 128 9.99 -2.24 -13.33
CA LEU A 128 10.90 -3.30 -13.79
C LEU A 128 11.83 -2.84 -14.93
N ASP A 129 11.34 -1.92 -15.76
CA ASP A 129 12.06 -1.34 -16.90
C ASP A 129 13.09 -0.28 -16.50
N LEU A 130 13.14 0.13 -15.22
CA LEU A 130 14.18 1.04 -14.73
C LEU A 130 15.56 0.39 -14.82
N ASP A 131 16.51 1.09 -15.45
CA ASP A 131 17.91 0.68 -15.52
C ASP A 131 18.66 1.00 -14.22
N MET A 132 18.19 0.38 -13.13
CA MET A 132 18.72 0.53 -11.77
C MET A 132 18.79 -0.83 -11.09
N ASN A 133 19.74 -1.03 -10.18
CA ASN A 133 19.81 -2.24 -9.36
C ASN A 133 18.81 -2.13 -8.19
N LEU A 134 17.58 -2.59 -8.42
CA LEU A 134 16.49 -2.59 -7.45
C LEU A 134 16.10 -4.02 -7.06
N THR A 135 15.70 -4.19 -5.81
CA THR A 135 15.07 -5.40 -5.29
C THR A 135 13.55 -5.21 -5.28
N PHE A 136 12.79 -6.22 -5.66
CA PHE A 136 11.32 -6.14 -5.74
C PHE A 136 10.67 -7.13 -4.77
N SER A 137 9.67 -6.66 -4.03
CA SER A 137 8.96 -7.43 -3.01
C SER A 137 7.50 -7.57 -3.44
N PHE A 138 7.05 -8.81 -3.68
CA PHE A 138 5.76 -9.10 -4.29
C PHE A 138 4.73 -9.59 -3.29
N LEU A 139 3.51 -9.06 -3.38
CA LEU A 139 2.35 -9.58 -2.65
C LEU A 139 1.94 -10.93 -3.25
N PRO A 140 1.79 -11.99 -2.44
CA PRO A 140 1.63 -13.37 -2.95
C PRO A 140 0.41 -13.55 -3.86
N HIS A 141 -0.72 -12.94 -3.50
CA HIS A 141 -2.01 -13.15 -4.17
C HIS A 141 -2.46 -11.96 -5.01
N ALA A 142 -1.57 -11.03 -5.33
CA ALA A 142 -1.90 -9.90 -6.19
C ALA A 142 -2.01 -10.32 -7.67
N PRO A 143 -2.92 -9.72 -8.45
CA PRO A 143 -3.33 -10.23 -9.77
C PRO A 143 -2.21 -10.33 -10.81
N PHE A 144 -1.13 -9.58 -10.67
CA PHE A 144 -0.02 -9.54 -11.61
C PHE A 144 1.29 -10.10 -11.03
N THR A 145 1.28 -10.61 -9.79
CA THR A 145 2.49 -11.09 -9.10
C THR A 145 3.25 -12.14 -9.90
N SER A 146 2.58 -13.22 -10.32
CA SER A 146 3.23 -14.32 -11.04
C SER A 146 3.97 -13.83 -12.31
N GLY A 147 3.31 -12.99 -13.11
CA GLY A 147 3.91 -12.46 -14.34
C GLY A 147 5.06 -11.49 -14.09
N GLN A 148 4.88 -10.57 -13.14
CA GLN A 148 5.88 -9.55 -12.83
C GLN A 148 7.09 -10.13 -12.09
N ALA A 149 6.90 -11.07 -11.16
CA ALA A 149 7.98 -11.76 -10.46
C ALA A 149 8.82 -12.60 -11.44
N GLU A 150 8.17 -13.29 -12.37
CA GLU A 150 8.87 -14.03 -13.41
C GLU A 150 9.68 -13.10 -14.34
N ARG A 151 9.12 -11.95 -14.74
CA ARG A 151 9.86 -10.94 -15.50
C ARG A 151 11.04 -10.38 -14.70
N ALA A 152 10.86 -10.06 -13.42
CA ALA A 152 11.92 -9.59 -12.53
C ALA A 152 13.07 -10.61 -12.46
N ARG A 153 12.73 -11.90 -12.36
CA ARG A 153 13.70 -13.00 -12.34
C ARG A 153 14.47 -13.10 -13.66
N GLN A 154 13.79 -12.96 -14.80
CA GLN A 154 14.43 -12.96 -16.12
C GLN A 154 15.37 -11.77 -16.32
N LEU A 155 15.04 -10.61 -15.72
CA LEU A 155 15.90 -9.42 -15.70
C LEU A 155 17.06 -9.53 -14.68
N GLY A 156 17.16 -10.63 -13.93
CA GLY A 156 18.20 -10.83 -12.93
C GLY A 156 18.06 -9.95 -11.69
N ARG A 157 16.83 -9.56 -11.35
CA ARG A 157 16.53 -8.78 -10.14
C ARG A 157 16.43 -9.68 -8.92
N ASP A 158 16.77 -9.12 -7.76
CA ASP A 158 16.48 -9.75 -6.47
C ASP A 158 14.98 -9.65 -6.17
N ILE A 159 14.41 -10.75 -5.65
CA ILE A 159 12.97 -10.88 -5.39
C ILE A 159 12.75 -11.28 -3.94
N LEU A 160 11.80 -10.61 -3.28
CA LEU A 160 11.34 -10.89 -1.93
C LEU A 160 9.82 -11.16 -1.92
N LEU A 161 9.37 -11.85 -0.88
CA LEU A 161 7.95 -11.97 -0.55
C LEU A 161 7.53 -10.75 0.29
N HIS A 162 6.57 -9.97 -0.19
CA HIS A 162 5.91 -8.94 0.60
C HIS A 162 4.81 -9.59 1.44
N MET A 163 5.16 -10.01 2.65
CA MET A 163 4.28 -10.80 3.52
C MET A 163 3.19 -9.93 4.16
N PRO A 164 1.89 -10.17 3.86
CA PRO A 164 0.82 -9.47 4.56
C PRO A 164 0.75 -9.91 6.02
N MET A 165 0.53 -8.97 6.93
CA MET A 165 0.47 -9.22 8.38
C MET A 165 -0.60 -8.35 9.02
N GLU A 166 -1.09 -8.78 10.19
CA GLU A 166 -2.13 -8.09 10.95
C GLU A 166 -1.75 -6.62 11.23
N PRO A 167 -2.61 -5.65 10.84
CA PRO A 167 -2.37 -4.26 11.14
C PRO A 167 -2.72 -3.94 12.59
N ARG A 168 -2.13 -2.86 13.13
CA ARG A 168 -2.49 -2.36 14.47
C ARG A 168 -3.96 -1.91 14.57
N ASP A 169 -4.50 -1.36 13.49
CA ASP A 169 -5.88 -0.90 13.42
C ASP A 169 -6.71 -1.94 12.64
N PRO A 170 -7.64 -2.65 13.32
CA PRO A 170 -8.38 -3.77 12.72
C PRO A 170 -9.38 -3.34 11.65
N ARG A 171 -9.54 -2.04 11.39
CA ARG A 171 -10.36 -1.54 10.28
C ARG A 171 -9.70 -1.72 8.92
N TRP A 172 -8.38 -1.89 8.88
CA TRP A 172 -7.65 -2.14 7.65
C TRP A 172 -7.60 -3.65 7.38
N ASP A 173 -7.93 -4.01 6.15
CA ASP A 173 -7.77 -5.38 5.67
C ASP A 173 -6.35 -5.55 5.12
N PRO A 174 -5.50 -6.39 5.73
CA PRO A 174 -4.16 -6.67 5.21
C PRO A 174 -4.20 -7.49 3.91
N GLY A 175 -5.35 -8.04 3.54
CA GLY A 175 -5.54 -8.81 2.33
C GLY A 175 -5.29 -10.32 2.51
N PRO A 176 -5.42 -11.08 1.41
CA PRO A 176 -5.25 -12.53 1.41
C PRO A 176 -3.83 -12.94 1.84
N GLY A 177 -3.74 -14.07 2.55
CA GLY A 177 -2.46 -14.62 3.00
C GLY A 177 -1.88 -13.96 4.25
N ALA A 178 -2.62 -13.07 4.91
CA ALA A 178 -2.12 -12.35 6.08
C ALA A 178 -1.85 -13.25 7.29
N LEU A 179 -0.75 -12.96 7.99
CA LEU A 179 -0.42 -13.57 9.29
C LEU A 179 -1.07 -12.77 10.42
N TYR A 180 -1.62 -13.47 11.42
CA TYR A 180 -2.28 -12.87 12.59
C TYR A 180 -1.59 -13.23 13.90
N LEU A 181 -1.65 -12.34 14.88
CA LEU A 181 -0.98 -12.49 16.18
C LEU A 181 -1.59 -13.59 17.04
N ASP A 182 -2.87 -13.93 16.83
CA ASP A 182 -3.58 -15.01 17.53
C ASP A 182 -3.46 -16.36 16.81
N ALA A 183 -2.78 -16.41 15.66
CA ALA A 183 -2.58 -17.64 14.90
C ALA A 183 -1.62 -18.61 15.61
N THR A 184 -1.88 -19.90 15.44
CA THR A 184 -0.95 -20.94 15.90
C THR A 184 0.30 -20.98 15.01
N VAL A 185 1.42 -21.50 15.53
CA VAL A 185 2.65 -21.68 14.74
C VAL A 185 2.41 -22.54 13.49
N GLU A 186 1.59 -23.58 13.59
CA GLU A 186 1.25 -24.44 12.44
C GLU A 186 0.49 -23.64 11.36
N SER A 187 -0.47 -22.82 11.77
CA SER A 187 -1.20 -21.93 10.86
C SER A 187 -0.29 -20.89 10.20
N ILE A 188 0.68 -20.33 10.94
CA ILE A 188 1.67 -19.39 10.39
C ILE A 188 2.55 -20.08 9.34
N VAL A 189 3.05 -21.29 9.62
CA VAL A 189 3.88 -22.04 8.67
C VAL A 189 3.10 -22.33 7.38
N LEU A 190 1.87 -22.83 7.50
CA LEU A 190 1.03 -23.11 6.32
C LEU A 190 0.75 -21.85 5.49
N ALA A 191 0.48 -20.72 6.14
CA ALA A 191 0.27 -19.45 5.45
C ALA A 191 1.54 -18.99 4.72
N VAL A 192 2.71 -19.08 5.36
CA VAL A 192 3.99 -18.73 4.72
C VAL A 192 4.28 -19.64 3.53
N GLU A 193 4.05 -20.94 3.65
CA GLU A 193 4.23 -21.90 2.55
C GLU A 193 3.30 -21.62 1.38
N ASP A 194 2.01 -21.35 1.63
CA ASP A 194 1.03 -20.98 0.60
C ASP A 194 1.43 -19.68 -0.12
N ASN A 195 1.94 -18.71 0.62
CA ASN A 195 2.37 -17.43 0.07
C ASN A 195 3.70 -17.50 -0.71
N LEU A 196 4.48 -18.58 -0.58
CA LEU A 196 5.73 -18.81 -1.32
C LEU A 196 5.54 -19.63 -2.61
N ALA A 197 4.35 -20.22 -2.81
CA ALA A 197 4.04 -21.12 -3.92
C ALA A 197 3.84 -20.40 -5.27
#